data_AF-A0A0D3DG01-F1
#
_entry.id   AF-A0A0D3DG01-F1
#
_cell.length_a   1.000
_cell.length_b   1.000
_cell.length_c   1.000
_cell.angle_alpha   90.00
_cell.angle_beta   90.00
_cell.angle_gamma   90.00
#
_symmetry.space_group_name_H-M   'P 1'
#
loop_
_entity.id
_entity.type
_entity.pdbx_description
1 polymer ?
#
loop_
_entity_poly.entity_id
_entity_poly.type
_entity_poly.pdbx_seq_one_letter_code
_entity_poly.pdbx_strand_id
1 'polypeptide(L)'
;MPALVASSPVISAASLSIPLRSLSKAAHPLFKPVSPFPKTARSTISVYKPPMNNLFNRLGYGSRSQQDPSSAAIAQGPDDDVPSPGQQFAQFGAGCFWGLELAYQRVPGVTKTEVGYSHGFVHNPIYEDVCTGMTGHNEVVRVQYDPKECSFENLLDVFWKRHDPTTLNRQGNDVGTQYRSGIYYYTDEQEKLARESLEKQEKILNKKIVTELLPARKFYRAEEYHQQYLAKGGSMGRRQSAEKGCNDPIRCYG
;
A
#
# COMPACT_ATOMS: atom_id res chain seq x y z
N MET A 1 64.33 23.83 -26.77
CA MET A 1 63.14 24.69 -26.92
C MET A 1 62.08 24.16 -25.96
N PRO A 2 61.72 24.91 -24.90
CA PRO A 2 61.07 24.37 -23.70
C PRO A 2 59.55 24.24 -23.81
N ALA A 3 59.00 23.42 -22.93
CA ALA A 3 57.60 23.05 -22.77
C ALA A 3 56.70 24.21 -22.30
N LEU A 4 55.48 24.29 -22.83
CA LEU A 4 54.40 25.19 -22.40
C LEU A 4 53.46 24.43 -21.45
N VAL A 5 53.47 24.84 -20.18
CA VAL A 5 52.57 24.40 -19.11
C VAL A 5 51.40 25.38 -19.08
N ALA A 6 50.17 24.90 -19.23
CA ALA A 6 48.95 25.70 -19.06
C ALA A 6 48.44 25.55 -17.62
N SER A 7 48.33 26.67 -16.92
CA SER A 7 47.87 26.82 -15.55
C SER A 7 46.35 27.06 -15.47
N SER A 8 45.70 26.42 -14.49
CA SER A 8 44.28 26.61 -14.14
C SER A 8 44.06 27.90 -13.35
N PRO A 9 42.90 28.59 -13.47
CA PRO A 9 42.58 29.72 -12.62
C PRO A 9 41.95 29.28 -11.29
N VAL A 10 42.44 29.87 -10.21
CA VAL A 10 41.96 29.80 -8.83
C VAL A 10 40.75 30.74 -8.69
N ILE A 11 39.61 30.26 -8.21
CA ILE A 11 38.49 31.12 -7.79
C ILE A 11 38.51 31.23 -6.27
N SER A 12 38.65 32.47 -5.82
CA SER A 12 38.73 32.94 -4.45
C SER A 12 37.35 32.93 -3.77
N ALA A 13 37.29 32.37 -2.56
CA ALA A 13 36.12 32.42 -1.69
C ALA A 13 36.13 33.72 -0.88
N ALA A 14 35.10 34.56 -1.05
CA ALA A 14 34.87 35.73 -0.22
C ALA A 14 33.97 35.37 0.97
N SER A 15 34.50 35.51 2.17
CA SER A 15 33.81 35.41 3.45
C SER A 15 33.07 36.72 3.75
N LEU A 16 31.81 36.62 4.18
CA LEU A 16 31.06 37.73 4.78
C LEU A 16 30.70 37.36 6.22
N SER A 17 31.42 37.98 7.14
CA SER A 17 31.21 37.97 8.59
C SER A 17 30.21 39.07 8.97
N ILE A 18 29.21 38.72 9.78
CA ILE A 18 28.25 39.66 10.40
C ILE A 18 28.29 39.43 11.93
N PRO A 19 28.22 40.48 12.76
CA PRO A 19 28.80 40.47 14.11
C PRO A 19 27.86 39.91 15.20
N LEU A 20 28.49 39.38 16.25
CA LEU A 20 27.89 39.01 17.53
C LEU A 20 27.31 40.25 18.24
N ARG A 21 26.06 40.14 18.72
CA ARG A 21 25.55 40.90 19.86
C ARG A 21 25.16 39.94 21.00
N SER A 22 25.88 40.08 22.10
CA SER A 22 25.54 39.68 23.48
C SER A 22 24.64 40.76 24.08
N LEU A 23 23.81 40.63 25.13
CA LEU A 23 23.36 39.61 26.08
C LEU A 23 22.12 40.24 26.75
N SER A 24 21.08 39.48 27.11
CA SER A 24 20.36 39.72 28.38
C SER A 24 19.42 38.56 28.72
N LYS A 25 19.61 38.04 29.94
CA LYS A 25 18.77 37.05 30.64
C LYS A 25 17.38 37.61 30.92
N ALA A 26 16.34 36.80 30.71
CA ALA A 26 15.07 36.93 31.41
C ALA A 26 14.52 35.53 31.71
N ALA A 27 13.99 35.38 32.93
CA ALA A 27 13.67 34.13 33.59
C ALA A 27 12.35 33.48 33.11
N HIS A 28 12.21 32.19 33.41
CA HIS A 28 11.09 31.30 33.12
C HIS A 28 9.70 31.82 33.56
N PRO A 29 8.64 31.25 32.98
CA PRO A 29 7.93 30.25 33.78
C PRO A 29 7.73 28.91 33.07
N LEU A 30 7.78 27.85 33.87
CA LEU A 30 7.48 26.46 33.52
C LEU A 30 6.09 26.31 32.89
N PHE A 31 6.04 25.93 31.63
CA PHE A 31 4.85 25.34 31.03
C PHE A 31 4.88 23.82 31.25
N LYS A 32 3.94 23.32 32.07
CA LYS A 32 3.69 21.89 32.26
C LYS A 32 3.03 21.31 30.99
N PRO A 33 3.38 20.08 30.57
CA PRO A 33 2.64 19.39 29.50
C PRO A 33 1.27 18.93 30.05
N VAL A 34 0.20 19.38 29.39
CA VAL A 34 -1.17 18.91 29.62
C VAL A 34 -1.39 17.69 28.71
N SER A 35 -1.67 16.53 29.31
CA SER A 35 -2.10 15.34 28.57
C SER A 35 -3.60 15.42 28.24
N PRO A 36 -4.06 14.89 27.09
CA PRO A 36 -5.48 14.76 26.82
C PRO A 36 -5.91 13.31 27.08
N PHE A 37 -6.16 12.96 28.33
CA PHE A 37 -6.94 11.77 28.68
C PHE A 37 -7.95 12.14 29.77
N PRO A 38 -9.27 12.10 29.50
CA PRO A 38 -10.26 12.33 30.53
C PRO A 38 -10.33 11.13 31.48
N LYS A 39 -10.03 11.39 32.76
CA LYS A 39 -10.38 10.51 33.89
C LYS A 39 -11.83 10.79 34.27
N THR A 40 -12.74 9.86 33.99
CA THR A 40 -14.09 9.88 34.56
C THR A 40 -14.21 8.92 35.72
N ALA A 41 -14.84 9.42 36.78
CA ALA A 41 -14.99 8.81 38.09
C ALA A 41 -15.96 7.61 38.08
N ARG A 42 -15.75 6.73 39.07
CA ARG A 42 -16.68 5.68 39.49
C ARG A 42 -18.06 6.26 39.76
N SER A 43 -19.06 5.79 39.04
CA SER A 43 -20.47 5.88 39.43
C SER A 43 -21.01 4.48 39.67
N THR A 44 -21.78 4.39 40.74
CA THR A 44 -22.62 3.31 41.28
C THR A 44 -23.10 2.22 40.31
N ILE A 45 -22.96 0.98 40.80
CA ILE A 45 -23.48 -0.27 40.25
C ILE A 45 -25.01 -0.18 40.14
N SER A 46 -25.52 -0.14 38.92
CA SER A 46 -26.91 -0.46 38.59
C SER A 46 -26.94 -1.86 38.00
N VAL A 47 -27.67 -2.76 38.66
CA VAL A 47 -27.83 -4.17 38.28
C VAL A 47 -28.74 -4.24 37.04
N TYR A 48 -28.14 -4.39 35.86
CA TYR A 48 -28.87 -4.70 34.63
C TYR A 48 -28.91 -6.23 34.45
N LYS A 49 -30.10 -6.82 34.55
CA LYS A 49 -30.35 -8.24 34.24
C LYS A 49 -30.52 -8.41 32.72
N PRO A 50 -29.73 -9.22 32.02
CA PRO A 50 -29.99 -9.53 30.62
C PRO A 50 -31.17 -10.51 30.50
N PRO A 51 -31.98 -10.42 29.42
CA PRO A 51 -33.01 -11.41 29.15
C PRO A 51 -32.34 -12.74 28.77
N MET A 52 -32.81 -13.82 29.38
CA MET A 52 -32.49 -15.17 28.94
C MET A 52 -32.99 -15.37 27.52
N ASN A 53 -32.08 -15.67 26.59
CA ASN A 53 -32.30 -16.60 25.48
C ASN A 53 -30.98 -16.78 24.73
N ASN A 54 -30.41 -17.99 24.82
CA ASN A 54 -29.89 -18.74 23.67
C ASN A 54 -29.23 -20.04 24.16
N LEU A 55 -30.07 -20.95 24.66
CA LEU A 55 -29.69 -22.36 24.86
C LEU A 55 -29.76 -23.16 23.53
N PHE A 56 -30.10 -22.53 22.40
CA PHE A 56 -30.23 -23.18 21.09
C PHE A 56 -28.98 -23.12 20.19
N ASN A 57 -27.93 -22.37 20.54
CA ASN A 57 -26.69 -22.30 19.72
C ASN A 57 -25.69 -23.44 19.99
N ARG A 58 -26.07 -24.47 20.75
CA ARG A 58 -25.18 -25.59 21.12
C ARG A 58 -25.51 -26.92 20.42
N LEU A 59 -26.16 -26.85 19.26
CA LEU A 59 -26.38 -27.97 18.34
C LEU A 59 -26.26 -27.47 16.88
N GLY A 60 -25.03 -27.27 16.41
CA GLY A 60 -24.65 -27.52 15.01
C GLY A 60 -25.34 -26.80 13.84
N TYR A 61 -26.17 -25.77 14.06
CA TYR A 61 -26.79 -24.98 13.00
C TYR A 61 -26.36 -23.52 13.07
N GLY A 62 -25.08 -23.27 12.79
CA GLY A 62 -24.62 -21.92 12.45
C GLY A 62 -25.19 -21.54 11.08
N SER A 63 -25.96 -20.47 11.04
CA SER A 63 -26.45 -19.83 9.80
C SER A 63 -25.30 -19.71 8.81
N ARG A 64 -25.35 -20.53 7.76
CA ARG A 64 -24.58 -20.33 6.53
C ARG A 64 -24.89 -18.91 6.08
N SER A 65 -23.94 -17.98 6.15
CA SER A 65 -24.12 -16.67 5.52
C SER A 65 -24.39 -16.95 4.05
N GLN A 66 -25.66 -16.84 3.65
CA GLN A 66 -26.01 -16.83 2.25
C GLN A 66 -25.36 -15.58 1.69
N GLN A 67 -24.24 -15.76 0.98
CA GLN A 67 -23.69 -14.71 0.14
C GLN A 67 -24.83 -14.26 -0.79
N ASP A 68 -25.28 -13.02 -0.63
CA ASP A 68 -26.27 -12.43 -1.50
C ASP A 68 -25.73 -12.48 -2.94
N PRO A 69 -26.38 -13.20 -3.87
CA PRO A 69 -25.92 -13.30 -5.26
C PRO A 69 -25.71 -11.94 -5.92
N SER A 70 -26.46 -10.91 -5.51
CA SER A 70 -26.29 -9.55 -6.00
C SER A 70 -24.98 -8.91 -5.54
N SER A 71 -24.56 -9.17 -4.30
CA SER A 71 -23.29 -8.69 -3.73
C SER A 71 -22.09 -9.26 -4.49
N ALA A 72 -22.12 -10.57 -4.75
CA ALA A 72 -21.08 -11.25 -5.53
C ALA A 72 -21.04 -10.75 -6.98
N ALA A 73 -22.19 -10.55 -7.62
CA ALA A 73 -22.25 -10.04 -8.99
C ALA A 73 -21.62 -8.63 -9.11
N ILE A 74 -21.89 -7.73 -8.15
CA ILE A 74 -21.29 -6.39 -8.15
C ILE A 74 -19.77 -6.47 -7.91
N ALA A 75 -19.32 -7.25 -6.92
CA ALA A 75 -17.90 -7.38 -6.59
C ALA A 75 -17.06 -8.07 -7.68
N GLN A 76 -17.68 -8.94 -8.48
CA GLN A 76 -17.03 -9.64 -9.59
C GLN A 76 -17.15 -8.89 -10.93
N GLY A 77 -17.89 -7.78 -10.97
CA GLY A 77 -18.00 -6.90 -12.12
C GLY A 77 -16.68 -6.18 -12.45
N PRO A 78 -16.60 -5.48 -13.60
CA PRO A 78 -15.42 -4.72 -13.99
C PRO A 78 -15.15 -3.53 -13.07
N ASP A 79 -13.94 -2.97 -13.16
CA ASP A 79 -13.66 -1.65 -12.61
C ASP A 79 -14.08 -0.57 -13.61
N ASP A 80 -15.21 0.09 -13.32
CA ASP A 80 -15.79 1.13 -14.18
C ASP A 80 -15.26 2.55 -13.87
N ASP A 81 -14.33 2.69 -12.93
CA ASP A 81 -13.70 3.97 -12.65
C ASP A 81 -12.85 4.43 -13.86
N VAL A 82 -12.78 5.74 -14.09
CA VAL A 82 -12.02 6.34 -15.19
C VAL A 82 -10.79 7.05 -14.62
N PRO A 83 -9.56 6.77 -15.12
CA PRO A 83 -8.36 7.46 -14.68
C PRO A 83 -8.37 8.92 -15.17
N SER A 84 -7.47 9.74 -14.61
CA SER A 84 -7.31 11.13 -15.10
C SER A 84 -6.96 11.17 -16.60
N PRO A 85 -7.30 12.25 -17.33
CA PRO A 85 -7.00 12.36 -18.75
C PRO A 85 -5.53 12.10 -19.08
N GLY A 86 -5.27 11.25 -20.07
CA GLY A 86 -3.92 10.85 -20.48
C GLY A 86 -3.30 9.72 -19.65
N GLN A 87 -3.91 9.34 -18.52
CA GLN A 87 -3.40 8.32 -17.63
C GLN A 87 -4.03 6.95 -17.91
N GLN A 88 -3.38 5.89 -17.43
CA GLN A 88 -3.91 4.53 -17.43
C GLN A 88 -3.94 3.95 -16.02
N PHE A 89 -4.88 3.03 -15.78
CA PHE A 89 -4.88 2.20 -14.58
C PHE A 89 -4.03 0.94 -14.74
N ALA A 90 -3.45 0.48 -13.64
CA ALA A 90 -2.86 -0.84 -13.47
C ALA A 90 -3.13 -1.33 -12.03
N GLN A 91 -3.29 -2.62 -11.80
CA GLN A 91 -3.60 -3.14 -10.47
C GLN A 91 -2.79 -4.40 -10.13
N PHE A 92 -2.26 -4.42 -8.90
CA PHE A 92 -1.31 -5.44 -8.46
C PHE A 92 -1.61 -5.88 -7.02
N GLY A 93 -1.58 -7.18 -6.74
CA GLY A 93 -1.57 -7.75 -5.38
C GLY A 93 -0.25 -8.47 -5.12
N ALA A 94 0.42 -8.15 -4.02
CA ALA A 94 1.78 -8.65 -3.74
C ALA A 94 2.05 -8.83 -2.23
N GLY A 95 1.06 -9.32 -1.49
CA GLY A 95 1.08 -9.35 -0.03
C GLY A 95 0.46 -8.10 0.59
N CYS A 96 0.88 -7.75 1.81
CA CYS A 96 0.42 -6.54 2.48
C CYS A 96 0.63 -5.31 1.58
N PHE A 97 -0.48 -4.61 1.25
CA PHE A 97 -0.48 -3.54 0.26
C PHE A 97 0.36 -2.31 0.63
N TRP A 98 0.75 -2.12 1.90
CA TRP A 98 1.47 -0.94 2.38
C TRP A 98 2.87 -0.82 1.75
N GLY A 99 3.60 -1.94 1.70
CA GLY A 99 4.93 -1.98 1.10
C GLY A 99 4.88 -1.86 -0.41
N LEU A 100 3.86 -2.44 -1.04
CA LEU A 100 3.67 -2.37 -2.48
C LEU A 100 3.27 -0.96 -2.94
N GLU A 101 2.38 -0.30 -2.20
CA GLU A 101 1.98 1.07 -2.47
C GLU A 101 3.19 2.00 -2.44
N LEU A 102 3.99 1.93 -1.38
CA LEU A 102 5.20 2.75 -1.26
C LEU A 102 6.19 2.51 -2.40
N ALA A 103 6.30 1.28 -2.90
CA ALA A 103 7.15 0.97 -4.04
C ALA A 103 6.67 1.71 -5.30
N TYR A 104 5.37 1.70 -5.58
CA TYR A 104 4.81 2.42 -6.72
C TYR A 104 4.82 3.95 -6.54
N GLN A 105 4.66 4.45 -5.31
CA GLN A 105 4.76 5.89 -5.03
C GLN A 105 6.10 6.47 -5.50
N ARG A 106 7.17 5.67 -5.45
CA ARG A 106 8.53 6.08 -5.83
C ARG A 106 8.82 6.00 -7.33
N VAL A 107 7.92 5.48 -8.15
CA VAL A 107 8.15 5.32 -9.60
C VAL A 107 7.90 6.64 -10.32
N PRO A 108 8.88 7.23 -11.03
CA PRO A 108 8.63 8.37 -11.93
C PRO A 108 7.57 8.02 -12.98
N GLY A 109 6.69 8.96 -13.31
CA GLY A 109 5.53 8.73 -14.19
C GLY A 109 4.31 8.08 -13.53
N VAL A 110 4.42 7.51 -12.32
CA VAL A 110 3.24 7.17 -11.50
C VAL A 110 2.67 8.44 -10.88
N THR A 111 1.41 8.75 -11.17
CA THR A 111 0.73 9.97 -10.73
C THR A 111 -0.20 9.78 -9.56
N LYS A 112 -0.72 8.56 -9.33
CA LYS A 112 -1.53 8.24 -8.16
C LYS A 112 -1.34 6.77 -7.76
N THR A 113 -1.35 6.51 -6.47
CA THR A 113 -1.48 5.18 -5.90
C THR A 113 -2.68 5.16 -4.95
N GLU A 114 -3.36 4.03 -4.87
CA GLU A 114 -4.38 3.79 -3.86
C GLU A 114 -4.43 2.31 -3.51
N VAL A 115 -4.53 2.03 -2.22
CA VAL A 115 -4.72 0.67 -1.72
C VAL A 115 -6.20 0.33 -1.60
N GLY A 116 -6.54 -0.95 -1.78
CA GLY A 116 -7.91 -1.41 -1.70
C GLY A 116 -8.07 -2.91 -1.81
N TYR A 117 -9.32 -3.31 -1.99
CA TYR A 117 -9.76 -4.70 -2.06
C TYR A 117 -10.39 -4.96 -3.43
N SER A 118 -10.06 -6.09 -4.04
CA SER A 118 -10.63 -6.50 -5.34
C SER A 118 -10.68 -8.03 -5.43
N HIS A 119 -11.30 -8.58 -6.48
CA HIS A 119 -11.33 -10.02 -6.77
C HIS A 119 -11.98 -10.90 -5.69
N GLY A 120 -12.82 -10.32 -4.83
CA GLY A 120 -13.64 -11.04 -3.85
C GLY A 120 -15.13 -11.02 -4.19
N PHE A 121 -15.94 -11.59 -3.31
CA PHE A 121 -17.38 -11.83 -3.54
C PHE A 121 -18.29 -10.93 -2.70
N VAL A 122 -17.72 -9.98 -1.94
CA VAL A 122 -18.47 -9.11 -1.03
C VAL A 122 -18.45 -7.69 -1.58
N HIS A 123 -19.62 -7.12 -1.80
CA HIS A 123 -19.75 -5.71 -2.16
C HIS A 123 -19.49 -4.81 -0.94
N ASN A 124 -18.73 -3.73 -1.13
CA ASN A 124 -18.32 -2.77 -0.09
C ASN A 124 -17.71 -3.44 1.16
N PRO A 125 -16.66 -4.28 1.00
CA PRO A 125 -16.01 -4.89 2.16
C PRO A 125 -15.30 -3.82 3.00
N ILE A 126 -15.31 -4.00 4.32
CA ILE A 126 -14.40 -3.27 5.22
C ILE A 126 -13.17 -4.13 5.54
N TYR A 127 -12.11 -3.52 6.08
CA TYR A 127 -10.89 -4.23 6.43
C TYR A 127 -11.15 -5.45 7.32
N GLU A 128 -12.04 -5.32 8.31
CA GLU A 128 -12.40 -6.41 9.22
C GLU A 128 -13.02 -7.60 8.49
N ASP A 129 -13.82 -7.37 7.45
CA ASP A 129 -14.37 -8.45 6.62
C ASP A 129 -13.24 -9.18 5.90
N VAL A 130 -12.30 -8.44 5.30
CA VAL A 130 -11.17 -9.01 4.55
C VAL A 130 -10.24 -9.80 5.45
N CYS A 131 -9.99 -9.33 6.68
CA CYS A 131 -9.18 -10.05 7.67
C CYS A 131 -9.74 -11.43 8.04
N THR A 132 -11.04 -11.67 7.87
CA THR A 132 -11.61 -13.02 8.08
C THR A 132 -11.13 -14.04 7.06
N GLY A 133 -10.62 -13.59 5.90
CA GLY A 133 -10.29 -14.44 4.75
C GLY A 133 -11.50 -15.02 4.01
N MET A 134 -12.73 -14.74 4.45
CA MET A 134 -13.95 -15.33 3.90
C MET A 134 -14.50 -14.57 2.70
N THR A 135 -14.08 -13.32 2.48
CA THR A 135 -14.60 -12.48 1.39
C THR A 135 -14.03 -12.86 0.03
N GLY A 136 -12.87 -13.53 0.00
CA GLY A 136 -12.11 -13.83 -1.21
C GLY A 136 -11.36 -12.63 -1.80
N HIS A 137 -11.48 -11.44 -1.21
CA HIS A 137 -10.76 -10.26 -1.70
C HIS A 137 -9.25 -10.45 -1.60
N ASN A 138 -8.53 -9.85 -2.54
CA ASN A 138 -7.10 -9.60 -2.44
C ASN A 138 -6.84 -8.18 -1.95
N GLU A 139 -5.81 -7.98 -1.14
CA GLU A 139 -5.21 -6.66 -0.96
C GLU A 139 -4.46 -6.29 -2.25
N VAL A 140 -4.83 -5.14 -2.82
CA VAL A 140 -4.27 -4.67 -4.08
C VAL A 140 -3.89 -3.19 -4.00
N VAL A 141 -2.95 -2.81 -4.85
CA VAL A 141 -2.65 -1.41 -5.18
C VAL A 141 -3.17 -1.14 -6.58
N ARG A 142 -4.05 -0.15 -6.72
CA ARG A 142 -4.41 0.44 -8.00
C ARG A 142 -3.51 1.66 -8.24
N VAL A 143 -2.86 1.67 -9.40
CA VAL A 143 -1.87 2.66 -9.82
C VAL A 143 -2.46 3.44 -11.00
N GLN A 144 -2.35 4.76 -10.98
CA GLN A 144 -2.47 5.59 -12.18
C GLN A 144 -1.10 6.05 -12.62
N TYR A 145 -0.80 5.91 -13.91
CA TYR A 145 0.49 6.26 -14.48
C TYR A 145 0.32 6.95 -15.84
N ASP A 146 1.27 7.83 -16.18
CA ASP A 146 1.37 8.42 -17.52
C ASP A 146 2.17 7.46 -18.42
N PRO A 147 1.55 6.83 -19.44
CA PRO A 147 2.23 5.92 -20.35
C PRO A 147 3.36 6.58 -21.16
N LYS A 148 3.44 7.92 -21.19
CA LYS A 148 4.54 8.66 -21.83
C LYS A 148 5.77 8.78 -20.93
N GLU A 149 5.60 8.66 -19.62
CA GLU A 149 6.70 8.78 -18.64
C GLU A 149 7.07 7.44 -18.00
N CYS A 150 6.13 6.50 -17.92
CA CYS A 150 6.29 5.19 -17.30
C CYS A 150 5.59 4.13 -18.14
N SER A 151 6.29 3.07 -18.53
CA SER A 151 5.66 1.95 -19.25
C SER A 151 5.05 0.94 -18.27
N PHE A 152 4.13 0.10 -18.74
CA PHE A 152 3.58 -0.98 -17.92
C PHE A 152 4.66 -2.00 -17.50
N GLU A 153 5.66 -2.23 -18.34
CA GLU A 153 6.83 -3.06 -18.04
C GLU A 153 7.67 -2.49 -16.88
N ASN A 154 7.78 -1.16 -16.77
CA ASN A 154 8.41 -0.55 -15.59
C ASN A 154 7.65 -0.91 -14.30
N LEU A 155 6.31 -0.94 -14.35
CA LEU A 155 5.50 -1.34 -13.20
C LEU A 155 5.67 -2.83 -12.88
N LEU A 156 5.71 -3.69 -13.90
CA LEU A 156 5.98 -5.13 -13.74
C LEU A 156 7.36 -5.39 -13.13
N ASP A 157 8.39 -4.65 -13.53
CA ASP A 157 9.73 -4.76 -12.94
C ASP A 157 9.72 -4.43 -11.44
N VAL A 158 8.95 -3.42 -11.02
CA VAL A 158 8.76 -3.08 -9.60
C VAL A 158 8.02 -4.19 -8.86
N PHE A 159 6.95 -4.72 -9.46
CA PHE A 159 6.16 -5.82 -8.92
C PHE A 159 7.04 -7.05 -8.61
N TRP A 160 7.83 -7.53 -9.59
CA TRP A 160 8.67 -8.71 -9.43
C TRP A 160 9.80 -8.53 -8.41
N LYS A 161 10.30 -7.30 -8.22
CA LYS A 161 11.34 -6.99 -7.23
C LYS A 161 10.79 -6.84 -5.81
N ARG A 162 9.48 -6.63 -5.64
CA ARG A 162 8.88 -6.26 -4.36
C ARG A 162 8.47 -7.46 -3.50
N HIS A 163 8.19 -8.61 -4.09
CA HIS A 163 7.58 -9.74 -3.39
C HIS A 163 8.13 -11.09 -3.88
N ASP A 164 7.70 -12.19 -3.24
CA ASP A 164 8.02 -13.54 -3.68
C ASP A 164 6.83 -14.08 -4.50
N PRO A 165 6.94 -14.18 -5.84
CA PRO A 165 5.83 -14.59 -6.68
C PRO A 165 5.59 -16.11 -6.66
N THR A 166 6.31 -16.87 -5.83
CA THR A 166 6.24 -18.34 -5.78
C THR A 166 5.46 -18.88 -4.57
N THR A 167 5.07 -18.00 -3.63
CA THR A 167 4.33 -18.39 -2.42
C THR A 167 2.83 -18.23 -2.60
N LEU A 168 2.10 -19.35 -2.62
CA LEU A 168 0.65 -19.36 -2.77
C LEU A 168 -0.04 -18.82 -1.50
N ASN A 169 -0.93 -17.83 -1.67
CA ASN A 169 -1.76 -17.25 -0.59
C ASN A 169 -0.94 -16.82 0.64
N ARG A 170 0.25 -16.27 0.41
CA ARG A 170 1.17 -15.81 1.44
C ARG A 170 2.19 -14.85 0.87
N GLN A 171 2.57 -13.86 1.66
CA GLN A 171 3.78 -13.08 1.43
C GLN A 171 4.54 -12.88 2.74
N GLY A 172 5.76 -13.43 2.84
CA GLY A 172 6.50 -13.42 4.10
C GLY A 172 5.69 -14.10 5.23
N ASN A 173 5.42 -13.35 6.30
CA ASN A 173 4.63 -13.83 7.44
C ASN A 173 3.13 -13.56 7.31
N ASP A 174 2.69 -12.82 6.30
CA ASP A 174 1.28 -12.53 6.04
C ASP A 174 0.66 -13.72 5.28
N VAL A 175 -0.20 -14.47 5.95
CA VAL A 175 -0.80 -15.72 5.42
C VAL A 175 -2.31 -15.54 5.22
N GLY A 176 -2.79 -15.84 4.02
CA GLY A 176 -4.18 -15.68 3.66
C GLY A 176 -4.36 -15.43 2.17
N THR A 177 -5.54 -15.75 1.63
CA THR A 177 -5.88 -15.49 0.23
C THR A 177 -5.82 -14.00 -0.10
N GLN A 178 -6.04 -13.13 0.88
CA GLN A 178 -5.92 -11.68 0.76
C GLN A 178 -4.49 -11.16 0.53
N TYR A 179 -3.48 -12.03 0.62
CA TYR A 179 -2.08 -11.70 0.41
C TYR A 179 -1.49 -12.39 -0.83
N ARG A 180 -2.34 -12.89 -1.73
CA ARG A 180 -1.90 -13.62 -2.92
C ARG A 180 -1.26 -12.69 -3.95
N SER A 181 -0.31 -13.23 -4.71
CA SER A 181 0.28 -12.55 -5.85
C SER A 181 -0.70 -12.49 -7.03
N GLY A 182 -0.92 -11.31 -7.60
CA GLY A 182 -1.81 -11.13 -8.75
C GLY A 182 -1.52 -9.87 -9.56
N ILE A 183 -1.69 -9.97 -10.88
CA ILE A 183 -1.67 -8.84 -11.81
C ILE A 183 -3.05 -8.77 -12.46
N TYR A 184 -3.70 -7.62 -12.31
CA TYR A 184 -5.06 -7.40 -12.76
C TYR A 184 -5.10 -6.35 -13.86
N TYR A 185 -5.28 -6.81 -15.10
CA TYR A 185 -5.06 -6.00 -16.30
C TYR A 185 -6.34 -5.31 -16.78
N TYR A 186 -6.20 -4.10 -17.31
CA TYR A 186 -7.29 -3.29 -17.85
C TYR A 186 -7.40 -3.39 -19.38
N THR A 187 -6.33 -3.86 -20.05
CA THR A 187 -6.26 -3.95 -21.52
C THR A 187 -5.59 -5.26 -21.95
N ASP A 188 -5.87 -5.69 -23.18
CA ASP A 188 -5.21 -6.85 -23.80
C ASP A 188 -3.69 -6.67 -23.92
N GLU A 189 -3.23 -5.43 -24.08
CA GLU A 189 -1.80 -5.10 -24.10
C GLU A 189 -1.16 -5.36 -22.73
N GLN A 190 -1.81 -4.95 -21.64
CA GLN A 190 -1.35 -5.26 -20.28
C GLN A 190 -1.36 -6.78 -20.02
N GLU A 191 -2.38 -7.51 -20.47
CA GLU A 191 -2.40 -8.98 -20.34
C GLU A 191 -1.18 -9.60 -21.03
N LYS A 192 -0.94 -9.22 -22.29
CA LYS A 192 0.17 -9.74 -23.08
C LYS A 192 1.51 -9.46 -22.39
N LEU A 193 1.76 -8.22 -22.00
CA LEU A 193 3.01 -7.81 -21.34
C LEU A 193 3.19 -8.50 -19.98
N ALA A 194 2.12 -8.66 -19.20
CA ALA A 194 2.18 -9.38 -17.93
C ALA A 194 2.54 -10.85 -18.12
N ARG A 195 1.98 -11.50 -19.14
CA ARG A 195 2.27 -12.91 -19.48
C ARG A 195 3.71 -13.10 -19.92
N GLU A 196 4.21 -12.27 -20.83
CA GLU A 196 5.60 -12.31 -21.29
C GLU A 196 6.59 -12.06 -20.14
N SER A 197 6.26 -11.11 -19.25
CA SER A 197 7.07 -10.79 -18.07
C SER A 197 7.10 -11.93 -17.05
N LEU A 198 5.96 -12.60 -16.83
CA LEU A 198 5.87 -13.79 -15.97
C LEU A 198 6.76 -14.92 -16.51
N GLU A 199 6.66 -15.26 -17.80
CA GLU A 199 7.46 -16.31 -18.41
C GLU A 199 8.97 -16.03 -18.33
N LYS A 200 9.35 -14.75 -18.48
CA LYS A 200 10.73 -14.30 -18.28
C LYS A 200 11.17 -14.50 -16.83
N GLN A 201 10.32 -14.15 -15.87
CA GLN A 201 10.63 -14.22 -14.45
C GLN A 201 10.70 -15.67 -13.94
N GLU A 202 9.86 -16.58 -14.45
CA GLU A 202 9.96 -18.02 -14.15
C GLU A 202 11.32 -18.60 -14.54
N LYS A 203 11.84 -18.21 -15.71
CA LYS A 203 13.19 -18.60 -16.17
C LYS A 203 14.30 -18.06 -15.25
N ILE A 204 14.16 -16.82 -14.78
CA ILE A 204 15.13 -16.19 -13.87
C ILE A 204 15.13 -16.86 -12.50
N LEU A 205 13.95 -17.13 -11.94
CA LEU A 205 13.81 -17.72 -10.61
C LEU A 205 14.05 -19.23 -10.59
N ASN A 206 13.95 -19.89 -11.76
CA ASN A 206 13.95 -21.35 -11.89
C ASN A 206 12.95 -22.02 -10.94
N LYS A 207 11.77 -21.38 -10.80
CA LYS A 207 10.67 -21.79 -9.94
C LYS A 207 9.36 -21.46 -10.64
N LYS A 208 8.33 -22.28 -10.39
CA LYS A 208 6.98 -21.99 -10.84
C LYS A 208 6.44 -20.75 -10.12
N ILE A 209 5.99 -19.77 -10.88
CA ILE A 209 5.30 -18.59 -10.36
C ILE A 209 3.82 -18.94 -10.15
N VAL A 210 3.25 -18.43 -9.06
CA VAL A 210 1.83 -18.63 -8.69
C VAL A 210 0.99 -17.37 -8.82
N THR A 211 1.57 -16.29 -9.37
CA THR A 211 0.88 -15.03 -9.68
C THR A 211 -0.30 -15.29 -10.61
N GLU A 212 -1.50 -14.87 -10.22
CA GLU A 212 -2.67 -14.91 -11.10
C GLU A 212 -2.65 -13.74 -12.10
N LEU A 213 -3.00 -14.01 -13.36
CA LEU A 213 -3.19 -13.01 -14.41
C LEU A 213 -4.67 -13.00 -14.80
N LEU A 214 -5.41 -11.98 -14.38
CA LEU A 214 -6.87 -11.90 -14.57
C LEU A 214 -7.29 -10.48 -14.99
N PRO A 215 -8.43 -10.31 -15.67
CA PRO A 215 -8.97 -8.97 -15.94
C PRO A 215 -9.24 -8.21 -14.64
N ALA A 216 -9.01 -6.89 -14.66
CA ALA A 216 -9.37 -6.02 -13.55
C ALA A 216 -10.87 -6.09 -13.25
N ARG A 217 -11.18 -6.08 -11.96
CA ARG A 217 -12.54 -6.15 -11.40
C ARG A 217 -12.73 -5.03 -10.41
N LYS A 218 -13.98 -4.81 -10.01
CA LYS A 218 -14.41 -3.76 -9.10
C LYS A 218 -13.38 -3.53 -7.99
N PHE A 219 -12.91 -2.30 -7.91
CA PHE A 219 -11.95 -1.87 -6.90
C PHE A 219 -12.69 -1.18 -5.76
N TYR A 220 -12.48 -1.66 -4.55
CA TYR A 220 -12.98 -1.03 -3.32
C TYR A 220 -11.82 -0.35 -2.63
N ARG A 221 -11.76 0.98 -2.71
CA ARG A 221 -10.73 1.77 -2.01
C ARG A 221 -10.79 1.45 -0.51
N ALA A 222 -9.65 1.05 0.06
CA ALA A 222 -9.54 0.81 1.50
C ALA A 222 -9.62 2.13 2.29
N GLU A 223 -9.87 2.00 3.59
CA GLU A 223 -10.03 3.11 4.52
C GLU A 223 -8.80 4.03 4.54
N GLU A 224 -9.01 5.31 4.84
CA GLU A 224 -7.96 6.34 4.74
C GLU A 224 -6.73 6.09 5.65
N TYR A 225 -6.91 5.31 6.72
CA TYR A 225 -5.80 4.93 7.59
C TYR A 225 -4.83 3.93 6.95
N HIS A 226 -5.23 3.20 5.90
CA HIS A 226 -4.34 2.33 5.13
C HIS A 226 -3.59 3.06 4.01
N GLN A 227 -4.12 4.20 3.57
CA GLN A 227 -3.62 4.92 2.40
C GLN A 227 -2.29 5.60 2.72
N GLN A 228 -1.26 5.36 1.92
CA GLN A 228 0.10 5.88 2.09
C GLN A 228 0.67 5.61 3.50
N TYR A 229 0.32 4.47 4.11
CA TYR A 229 0.58 4.17 5.52
C TYR A 229 2.06 4.32 5.93
N LEU A 230 2.99 3.76 5.14
CA LEU A 230 4.43 3.81 5.44
C LEU A 230 5.03 5.21 5.26
N ALA A 231 4.51 5.99 4.30
CA ALA A 231 4.89 7.39 4.12
C ALA A 231 4.39 8.27 5.28
N LYS A 232 3.24 7.93 5.86
CA LYS A 232 2.65 8.60 7.03
C LYS A 232 3.38 8.25 8.35
N GLY A 233 4.08 7.13 8.42
CA GLY A 233 4.91 6.76 9.57
C GLY A 233 4.92 5.27 9.92
N GLY A 234 4.04 4.47 9.33
CA GLY A 234 3.89 3.06 9.71
C GLY A 234 3.55 2.85 11.19
N SER A 235 3.71 1.62 11.66
CA SER A 235 3.40 1.21 13.04
C SER A 235 4.34 1.79 14.08
N MET A 236 5.55 2.18 13.67
CA MET A 236 6.61 2.72 14.53
C MET A 236 6.73 4.25 14.48
N GLY A 237 5.87 4.94 13.72
CA GLY A 237 5.95 6.39 13.52
C GLY A 237 7.20 6.86 12.74
N ARG A 238 7.94 5.93 12.13
CA ARG A 238 9.15 6.19 11.34
C ARG A 238 8.81 6.20 9.85
N ARG A 239 8.60 7.40 9.30
CA ARG A 239 8.28 7.59 7.89
C ARG A 239 9.32 6.96 6.98
N GLN A 240 8.86 6.40 5.88
CA GLN A 240 9.70 5.94 4.77
C GLN A 240 9.45 6.88 3.59
N SER A 241 10.52 7.41 2.99
CA SER A 241 10.39 8.39 1.90
C SER A 241 9.61 7.80 0.73
N ALA A 242 8.68 8.56 0.18
CA ALA A 242 7.91 8.24 -1.03
C ALA A 242 8.41 9.05 -2.25
N GLU A 243 9.55 9.73 -2.12
CA GLU A 243 10.14 10.53 -3.20
C GLU A 243 10.42 9.68 -4.45
N LYS A 244 10.22 10.28 -5.62
CA LYS A 244 10.48 9.62 -6.90
C LYS A 244 11.95 9.22 -7.00
N GLY A 245 12.21 7.96 -7.37
CA GLY A 245 13.54 7.39 -7.46
C GLY A 245 14.19 6.99 -6.13
N CYS A 246 13.48 7.11 -4.99
CA CYS A 246 14.02 6.65 -3.71
C CYS A 246 14.24 5.13 -3.71
N ASN A 247 15.47 4.71 -3.41
CA ASN A 247 15.87 3.29 -3.38
C ASN A 247 16.12 2.77 -1.94
N ASP A 248 15.75 3.54 -0.91
CA ASP A 248 15.87 3.11 0.48
C ASP A 248 15.09 1.81 0.69
N PRO A 249 15.64 0.81 1.41
CA PRO A 249 14.92 -0.44 1.65
C PRO A 249 13.55 -0.21 2.30
N ILE A 250 12.50 -0.72 1.65
CA ILE A 250 11.14 -0.65 2.19
C ILE A 250 10.97 -1.71 3.27
N ARG A 251 10.66 -1.25 4.50
CA ARG A 251 10.28 -2.07 5.65
C ARG A 251 8.77 -2.30 5.64
N CYS A 252 8.34 -3.54 5.89
CA CYS A 252 6.96 -3.96 5.65
C CYS A 252 5.90 -3.16 6.42
N TYR A 253 6.16 -2.82 7.68
CA TYR A 253 5.14 -2.24 8.58
C TYR A 253 5.52 -0.89 9.19
N GLY A 254 6.77 -0.44 9.03
CA GLY A 254 7.29 0.78 9.66
C GLY A 254 8.79 0.75 9.82
#